data_AF-A0A2E3LWY0-F1
#
_entry.id   AF-A0A2E3LWY0-F1
#
_cell.length_a   1.000
_cell.length_b   1.000
_cell.length_c   1.000
_cell.angle_alpha   90.00
_cell.angle_beta   90.00
_cell.angle_gamma   90.00
#
_symmetry.space_group_name_H-M   'P 1'
#
loop_
_entity.id
_entity.type
_entity.pdbx_description
1 polymer ?
#
loop_
_entity_poly.entity_id
_entity_poly.type
_entity_poly.pdbx_seq_one_letter_code
_entity_poly.pdbx_strand_id
1 'polypeptide(L)'
;MRRCLVMKFGGAAVANTGQFSQIASIIRQKRAIYEHIVVVVSAMGDSTDQLVALAHEVHPQPPKREYDMLISVGERVSIALLAMALELQGLDAVSFTGSQSGVVTSTNHGEACIVAMRPHRVQRALDQGKVVIVAGFQGCSSDGEITTLGRGGSDTSAVALGVALDAEKIEFYKDVEGVYSSDPKKDSSSVLFEELTYEQALDLASAGTFVLHPRCVVLAQKNAMPLQVRSFHCLTHSGTMICSSEQRERGQYFYEEGPLFSSSGEIL
;
A
#
# COMPACT_ATOMS: atom_id res chain seq x y z
N MET A 1 7.71 20.78 7.35
CA MET A 1 7.40 19.78 6.31
C MET A 1 5.90 19.79 6.08
N ARG A 2 5.44 19.65 4.82
CA ARG A 2 4.01 19.47 4.51
C ARG A 2 3.54 18.13 5.06
N ARG A 3 2.32 18.04 5.58
CA ARG A 3 1.79 16.80 6.16
C ARG A 3 1.43 15.85 5.03
N CYS A 4 2.05 14.67 5.05
CA CYS A 4 1.84 13.63 4.05
C CYS A 4 1.10 12.45 4.67
N LEU A 5 0.06 11.98 4.00
CA LEU A 5 -0.68 10.77 4.34
C LEU A 5 -0.60 9.78 3.18
N VAL A 6 -0.26 8.52 3.50
CA VAL A 6 -0.45 7.41 2.56
C VAL A 6 -1.72 6.66 2.93
N MET A 7 -2.57 6.39 1.93
CA MET A 7 -3.84 5.68 2.08
C MET A 7 -3.81 4.42 1.22
N LYS A 8 -3.96 3.24 1.81
CA LYS A 8 -3.99 1.97 1.09
C LYS A 8 -5.40 1.42 1.03
N PHE A 9 -5.89 1.15 -0.18
CA PHE A 9 -7.16 0.46 -0.42
C PHE A 9 -6.91 -0.96 -0.93
N GLY A 10 -7.48 -1.97 -0.26
CA GLY A 10 -7.41 -3.38 -0.66
C GLY A 10 -8.40 -3.75 -1.77
N GLY A 11 -8.28 -4.97 -2.30
CA GLY A 11 -9.15 -5.46 -3.38
C GLY A 11 -10.65 -5.33 -3.09
N ALA A 12 -11.07 -5.60 -1.86
CA ALA A 12 -12.47 -5.44 -1.43
C ALA A 12 -13.00 -4.00 -1.54
N ALA A 13 -12.13 -2.99 -1.37
CA ALA A 13 -12.50 -1.59 -1.48
C ALA A 13 -12.61 -1.13 -2.94
N VAL A 14 -11.92 -1.81 -3.85
CA VAL A 14 -11.93 -1.52 -5.30
C VAL A 14 -12.59 -2.65 -6.09
N ALA A 15 -13.50 -3.42 -5.47
CA ALA A 15 -14.08 -4.62 -6.06
C ALA A 15 -15.05 -4.30 -7.20
N ASN A 16 -15.72 -3.15 -7.15
CA ASN A 16 -16.65 -2.71 -8.19
C ASN A 16 -16.52 -1.22 -8.51
N THR A 17 -16.98 -0.83 -9.70
CA THR A 17 -16.85 0.54 -10.22
C THR A 17 -17.55 1.59 -9.35
N GLY A 18 -18.64 1.21 -8.66
CA GLY A 18 -19.37 2.09 -7.75
C GLY A 18 -18.55 2.54 -6.54
N GLN A 19 -17.60 1.72 -6.08
CA GLN A 19 -16.78 2.02 -4.92
C GLN A 19 -15.72 3.12 -5.18
N PHE A 20 -15.30 3.35 -6.42
CA PHE A 20 -14.32 4.41 -6.70
C PHE A 20 -14.82 5.81 -6.33
N SER A 21 -16.14 6.06 -6.46
CA SER A 21 -16.75 7.33 -6.02
C SER A 21 -16.69 7.51 -4.50
N GLN A 22 -16.87 6.41 -3.75
CA GLN A 22 -16.73 6.40 -2.29
C GLN A 22 -15.27 6.64 -1.88
N ILE A 23 -14.31 5.96 -2.51
CA ILE A 23 -12.88 6.17 -2.27
C ILE A 23 -12.49 7.62 -2.55
N ALA A 24 -12.92 8.18 -3.69
CA ALA A 24 -12.67 9.57 -4.05
C ALA A 24 -13.23 10.55 -3.01
N SER A 25 -14.42 10.27 -2.46
CA SER A 25 -15.01 11.07 -1.39
C SER A 25 -14.18 11.03 -0.10
N ILE A 26 -13.67 9.85 0.29
CA ILE A 26 -12.79 9.68 1.46
C ILE A 26 -11.50 10.48 1.26
N ILE A 27 -10.87 10.36 0.09
CA ILE A 27 -9.65 11.10 -0.27
C ILE A 27 -9.88 12.61 -0.20
N ARG A 28 -11.01 13.10 -0.72
CA ARG A 28 -11.37 14.52 -0.66
C ARG A 28 -11.48 15.04 0.77
N GLN A 29 -12.07 14.26 1.68
CA GLN A 29 -12.14 14.63 3.10
C GLN A 29 -10.73 14.69 3.72
N LYS A 30 -9.86 13.73 3.41
CA LYS A 30 -8.47 13.73 3.90
C LYS A 30 -7.63 14.87 3.32
N ARG A 31 -7.91 15.28 2.09
CA ARG A 31 -7.24 16.41 1.42
C ARG A 31 -7.42 17.73 2.16
N ALA A 32 -8.51 17.89 2.92
CA ALA A 32 -8.73 19.06 3.75
C ALA A 32 -7.80 19.12 4.99
N ILE A 33 -7.14 18.02 5.33
CA ILE A 33 -6.28 17.88 6.53
C ILE A 33 -4.80 17.74 6.16
N TYR A 34 -4.50 17.09 5.03
CA TYR A 34 -3.13 16.77 4.58
C TYR A 34 -2.81 17.42 3.23
N GLU A 35 -1.73 18.19 3.17
CA GLU A 35 -1.27 18.86 1.94
C GLU A 35 -0.63 17.91 0.93
N HIS A 36 -0.30 16.69 1.32
CA HIS A 36 0.13 15.62 0.43
C HIS A 36 -0.66 14.33 0.69
N ILE A 37 -1.35 13.85 -0.35
CA ILE A 37 -2.08 12.58 -0.31
C ILE A 37 -1.48 11.65 -1.36
N VAL A 38 -1.08 10.46 -0.91
CA VAL A 38 -0.69 9.36 -1.77
C VAL A 38 -1.61 8.18 -1.53
N VAL A 39 -2.10 7.57 -2.59
CA VAL A 39 -3.05 6.47 -2.52
C VAL A 39 -2.42 5.24 -3.16
N VAL A 40 -2.38 4.13 -2.45
CA VAL A 40 -1.94 2.84 -2.99
C VAL A 40 -3.15 1.93 -3.14
N VAL A 41 -3.37 1.39 -4.35
CA VAL A 41 -4.51 0.51 -4.63
C VAL A 41 -4.04 -0.86 -5.08
N SER A 42 -4.84 -1.88 -4.76
CA SER A 42 -4.68 -3.23 -5.28
C SER A 42 -5.48 -3.41 -6.58
N ALA A 43 -5.35 -4.56 -7.23
CA ALA A 43 -6.19 -4.91 -8.37
C ALA A 43 -7.69 -4.96 -8.00
N MET A 44 -8.55 -4.68 -8.98
CA MET A 44 -10.01 -4.62 -8.81
C MET A 44 -10.61 -6.03 -8.80
N GLY A 45 -11.39 -6.34 -7.75
CA GLY A 45 -12.12 -7.61 -7.63
C GLY A 45 -11.22 -8.83 -7.85
N ASP A 46 -11.67 -9.77 -8.68
CA ASP A 46 -10.97 -11.01 -8.99
C ASP A 46 -10.02 -10.89 -10.20
N SER A 47 -9.69 -9.66 -10.63
CA SER A 47 -8.90 -9.44 -11.86
C SER A 47 -7.52 -10.11 -11.82
N THR A 48 -6.84 -10.09 -10.67
CA THR A 48 -5.57 -10.83 -10.52
C THR A 48 -5.79 -12.32 -10.72
N ASP A 49 -6.80 -12.91 -10.07
CA ASP A 49 -7.07 -14.35 -10.16
C ASP A 49 -7.46 -14.76 -11.59
N GLN A 50 -8.18 -13.92 -12.31
CA GLN A 50 -8.49 -14.12 -13.74
C GLN A 50 -7.24 -14.09 -14.62
N LEU A 51 -6.33 -13.14 -14.39
CA LEU A 51 -5.05 -13.08 -15.12
C LEU A 51 -4.17 -14.31 -14.82
N VAL A 52 -4.14 -14.76 -13.56
CA VAL A 52 -3.44 -15.98 -13.16
C VAL A 52 -4.03 -17.21 -13.85
N ALA A 53 -5.36 -17.33 -13.90
CA ALA A 53 -6.03 -18.43 -14.59
C ALA A 53 -5.65 -18.47 -16.08
N LEU A 54 -5.70 -17.33 -16.78
CA LEU A 54 -5.30 -17.22 -18.19
C LEU A 54 -3.84 -17.62 -18.41
N ALA A 55 -2.93 -17.25 -17.50
CA ALA A 55 -1.53 -17.65 -17.58
C ALA A 55 -1.39 -19.18 -17.57
N HIS A 56 -2.10 -19.84 -16.66
CA HIS A 56 -2.05 -21.29 -16.49
C HIS A 56 -2.76 -22.08 -17.60
N GLU A 57 -3.77 -21.50 -18.24
CA GLU A 57 -4.39 -22.05 -19.46
C GLU A 57 -3.40 -22.10 -20.63
N VAL A 58 -2.55 -21.08 -20.77
CA VAL A 58 -1.52 -21.03 -21.82
C VAL A 58 -0.32 -21.90 -21.46
N HIS A 59 0.14 -21.83 -20.20
CA HIS A 59 1.29 -22.58 -19.71
C HIS A 59 1.10 -23.00 -18.25
N PRO A 60 1.07 -24.29 -17.90
CA PRO A 60 0.87 -24.73 -16.52
C PRO A 60 1.92 -24.23 -15.51
N GLN A 61 3.10 -23.83 -15.98
CA GLN A 61 4.22 -23.29 -15.21
C GLN A 61 4.81 -22.08 -15.97
N PRO A 62 4.10 -20.94 -16.03
CA PRO A 62 4.54 -19.80 -16.82
C PRO A 62 5.93 -19.33 -16.38
N PRO A 63 6.80 -18.87 -17.30
CA PRO A 63 8.05 -18.22 -16.94
C PRO A 63 7.77 -17.04 -16.01
N LYS A 64 8.42 -17.03 -14.83
CA LYS A 64 8.12 -16.05 -13.75
C LYS A 64 8.18 -14.58 -14.22
N ARG A 65 9.11 -14.27 -15.11
CA ARG A 65 9.23 -12.92 -15.69
C ARG A 65 7.97 -12.50 -16.44
N GLU A 66 7.46 -13.35 -17.34
CA GLU A 66 6.22 -13.06 -18.08
C GLU A 66 4.98 -13.12 -17.19
N TYR A 67 5.02 -13.95 -16.16
CA TYR A 67 3.97 -13.99 -15.14
C TYR A 67 3.83 -12.63 -14.44
N ASP A 68 4.95 -12.05 -13.98
CA ASP A 68 4.97 -10.72 -13.37
C ASP A 68 4.48 -9.64 -14.34
N MET A 69 4.93 -9.69 -15.60
CA MET A 69 4.46 -8.79 -16.65
C MET A 69 2.93 -8.82 -16.77
N LEU A 70 2.34 -10.02 -16.81
CA LEU A 70 0.89 -10.21 -16.96
C LEU A 70 0.12 -9.72 -15.75
N ILE A 71 0.44 -10.19 -14.54
CA ILE A 71 -0.39 -9.91 -13.37
C ILE A 71 -0.30 -8.45 -12.91
N SER A 72 0.80 -7.75 -13.25
CA SER A 72 0.96 -6.31 -12.97
C SER A 72 -0.09 -5.42 -13.65
N VAL A 73 -0.81 -5.95 -14.64
CA VAL A 73 -1.89 -5.25 -15.35
C VAL A 73 -3.08 -4.96 -14.42
N GLY A 74 -3.33 -5.81 -13.42
CA GLY A 74 -4.47 -5.68 -12.52
C GLY A 74 -4.53 -4.32 -11.81
N GLU A 75 -3.44 -3.92 -11.14
CA GLU A 75 -3.41 -2.62 -10.46
C GLU A 75 -3.47 -1.43 -11.42
N ARG A 76 -3.00 -1.58 -12.67
CA ARG A 76 -3.02 -0.50 -13.67
C ARG A 76 -4.45 -0.07 -14.01
N VAL A 77 -5.38 -1.01 -14.01
CA VAL A 77 -6.81 -0.72 -14.18
C VAL A 77 -7.32 0.09 -12.99
N SER A 78 -7.07 -0.37 -11.76
CA SER A 78 -7.53 0.31 -10.54
C SER A 78 -7.02 1.73 -10.40
N ILE A 79 -5.72 1.97 -10.65
CA ILE A 79 -5.14 3.32 -10.51
C ILE A 79 -5.73 4.29 -11.53
N ALA A 80 -6.04 3.81 -12.75
CA ALA A 80 -6.60 4.64 -13.81
C ALA A 80 -8.06 5.00 -13.50
N LEU A 81 -8.87 4.02 -13.08
CA LEU A 81 -10.26 4.24 -12.70
C LEU A 81 -10.38 5.19 -11.50
N LEU A 82 -9.51 5.05 -10.50
CA LEU A 82 -9.51 5.96 -9.36
C LEU A 82 -9.11 7.39 -9.75
N ALA A 83 -8.15 7.56 -10.66
CA ALA A 83 -7.76 8.87 -11.16
C ALA A 83 -8.92 9.58 -11.85
N MET A 84 -9.65 8.86 -12.72
CA MET A 84 -10.86 9.38 -13.38
C MET A 84 -11.95 9.76 -12.37
N ALA A 85 -12.16 8.94 -11.33
CA ALA A 85 -13.16 9.21 -10.30
C ALA A 85 -12.81 10.45 -9.45
N LEU A 86 -11.53 10.66 -9.15
CA LEU A 86 -11.06 11.87 -8.45
C LEU A 86 -11.22 13.13 -9.32
N GLU A 87 -10.87 13.04 -10.60
CA GLU A 87 -11.03 14.14 -11.55
C GLU A 87 -12.50 14.55 -11.66
N LEU A 88 -13.42 13.58 -11.76
CA LEU A 88 -14.87 13.82 -11.77
C LEU A 88 -15.35 14.55 -10.50
N GLN A 89 -14.67 14.38 -9.37
CA GLN A 89 -14.97 15.08 -8.11
C GLN A 89 -14.16 16.38 -7.93
N GLY A 90 -13.48 16.86 -8.98
CA GLY A 90 -12.74 18.12 -8.98
C GLY A 90 -11.38 18.05 -8.29
N LEU A 91 -10.82 16.85 -8.11
CA LEU A 91 -9.46 16.66 -7.58
C LEU A 91 -8.50 16.29 -8.71
N ASP A 92 -7.50 17.14 -8.95
CA ASP A 92 -6.41 16.81 -9.88
C ASP A 92 -5.60 15.63 -9.32
N ALA A 93 -5.58 14.54 -10.08
CA ALA A 93 -4.94 13.29 -9.69
C ALA A 93 -4.08 12.72 -10.81
N VAL A 94 -3.04 11.99 -10.45
CA VAL A 94 -2.16 11.29 -11.40
C VAL A 94 -1.83 9.90 -10.90
N SER A 95 -1.87 8.92 -11.80
CA SER A 95 -1.54 7.54 -11.50
C SER A 95 -0.12 7.16 -11.94
N PHE A 96 0.53 6.29 -11.16
CA PHE A 96 1.85 5.73 -11.45
C PHE A 96 1.86 4.21 -11.24
N THR A 97 2.51 3.49 -12.15
CA THR A 97 2.93 2.09 -11.91
C THR A 97 4.04 2.04 -10.84
N GLY A 98 4.38 0.84 -10.34
CA GLY A 98 5.50 0.67 -9.40
C GLY A 98 6.84 1.18 -9.96
N SER A 99 7.10 0.91 -11.24
CA SER A 99 8.28 1.44 -11.94
C SER A 99 8.29 2.96 -12.07
N GLN A 100 7.12 3.58 -12.25
CA GLN A 100 7.01 5.04 -12.37
C GLN A 100 7.02 5.76 -11.01
N SER A 101 6.61 5.08 -9.93
CA SER A 101 6.62 5.61 -8.57
C SER A 101 7.96 5.45 -7.86
N GLY A 102 8.92 4.75 -8.48
CA GLY A 102 10.28 4.61 -7.99
C GLY A 102 10.49 3.44 -7.05
N VAL A 103 9.65 2.41 -7.09
CA VAL A 103 9.85 1.16 -6.33
C VAL A 103 10.97 0.36 -7.00
N VAL A 104 12.12 0.25 -6.33
CA VAL A 104 13.26 -0.55 -6.80
C VAL A 104 13.27 -1.88 -6.07
N THR A 105 13.38 -2.97 -6.80
CA THR A 105 13.24 -4.33 -6.27
C THR A 105 14.45 -5.22 -6.57
N SER A 106 14.52 -6.35 -5.87
CA SER A 106 15.37 -7.48 -6.27
C SER A 106 14.84 -8.15 -7.55
N THR A 107 15.63 -9.04 -8.15
CA THR A 107 15.34 -9.67 -9.45
C THR A 107 14.50 -10.95 -9.35
N ASN A 108 14.13 -11.38 -8.13
CA ASN A 108 13.36 -12.61 -7.93
C ASN A 108 11.88 -12.41 -8.27
N HIS A 109 11.51 -12.63 -9.53
CA HIS A 109 10.14 -12.53 -10.01
C HIS A 109 9.13 -13.35 -9.18
N GLY A 110 7.94 -12.78 -8.99
CA GLY A 110 6.85 -13.34 -8.17
C GLY A 110 6.97 -13.08 -6.66
N GLU A 111 8.17 -12.88 -6.14
CA GLU A 111 8.46 -12.69 -4.71
C GLU A 111 9.62 -11.71 -4.50
N ALA A 112 9.64 -10.63 -5.27
CA ALA A 112 10.71 -9.65 -5.19
C ALA A 112 10.63 -8.85 -3.87
N CYS A 113 11.77 -8.41 -3.38
CA CYS A 113 11.91 -7.58 -2.19
C CYS A 113 12.14 -6.12 -2.60
N ILE A 114 11.53 -5.16 -1.90
CA ILE A 114 11.85 -3.74 -2.09
C ILE A 114 13.23 -3.48 -1.48
N VAL A 115 14.17 -3.04 -2.31
CA VAL A 115 15.56 -2.74 -1.92
C VAL A 115 15.82 -1.24 -1.80
N ALA A 116 15.04 -0.41 -2.50
CA ALA A 116 15.10 1.04 -2.41
C ALA A 116 13.79 1.69 -2.90
N MET A 117 13.56 2.94 -2.48
CA MET A 117 12.51 3.80 -3.02
C MET A 117 13.10 5.10 -3.54
N ARG A 118 12.76 5.47 -4.78
CA ARG A 118 13.19 6.72 -5.44
C ARG A 118 11.99 7.52 -5.96
N PRO A 119 11.16 8.09 -5.07
CA PRO A 119 9.84 8.62 -5.43
C PRO A 119 9.89 10.03 -6.06
N HIS A 120 10.88 10.35 -6.89
CA HIS A 120 11.06 11.70 -7.46
C HIS A 120 9.85 12.18 -8.27
N ARG A 121 9.23 11.30 -9.06
CA ARG A 121 8.02 11.63 -9.83
C ARG A 121 6.80 11.84 -8.93
N VAL A 122 6.70 11.05 -7.86
CA VAL A 122 5.65 11.18 -6.85
C VAL A 122 5.79 12.51 -6.12
N GLN A 123 6.98 12.84 -5.60
CA GLN A 123 7.26 14.11 -4.94
C GLN A 123 6.95 15.31 -5.84
N ARG A 124 7.40 15.29 -7.10
CA ARG A 124 7.10 16.36 -8.07
C ARG A 124 5.60 16.56 -8.28
N ALA A 125 4.83 15.48 -8.40
CA ALA A 125 3.38 15.58 -8.56
C ALA A 125 2.69 16.10 -7.30
N LEU A 126 3.13 15.65 -6.12
CA LEU A 126 2.66 16.15 -4.84
C LEU A 126 2.94 17.66 -4.67
N ASP A 127 4.13 18.13 -5.08
CA ASP A 127 4.51 19.54 -5.04
C ASP A 127 3.66 20.43 -5.96
N GLN A 128 3.11 19.85 -7.03
CA GLN A 128 2.13 20.48 -7.92
C GLN A 128 0.71 20.45 -7.36
N GLY A 129 0.51 19.91 -6.15
CA GLY A 129 -0.79 19.86 -5.49
C GLY A 129 -1.67 18.69 -5.91
N LYS A 130 -1.17 17.77 -6.73
CA LYS A 130 -1.93 16.60 -7.21
C LYS A 130 -2.11 15.56 -6.11
N VAL A 131 -3.21 14.81 -6.18
CA VAL A 131 -3.33 13.52 -5.49
C VAL A 131 -2.58 12.46 -6.30
N VAL A 132 -1.65 11.74 -5.69
CA VAL A 132 -0.89 10.70 -6.38
C VAL A 132 -1.48 9.33 -6.10
N ILE A 133 -1.74 8.55 -7.13
CA ILE A 133 -2.22 7.17 -7.02
C ILE A 133 -1.12 6.22 -7.52
N VAL A 134 -0.79 5.19 -6.77
CA VAL A 134 0.28 4.24 -7.08
C VAL A 134 -0.27 2.83 -7.13
N ALA A 135 0.13 2.09 -8.16
CA ALA A 135 -0.12 0.65 -8.23
C ALA A 135 0.73 -0.03 -7.16
N GLY A 136 0.07 -0.68 -6.20
CA GLY A 136 0.78 -1.52 -5.24
C GLY A 136 1.31 -2.81 -5.90
N PHE A 137 1.95 -3.66 -5.10
CA PHE A 137 2.34 -5.04 -5.46
C PHE A 137 3.43 -5.18 -6.53
N GLN A 138 3.72 -4.15 -7.31
CA GLN A 138 4.68 -4.16 -8.40
C GLN A 138 5.83 -3.17 -8.19
N GLY A 139 6.95 -3.44 -8.84
CA GLY A 139 8.14 -2.59 -8.84
C GLY A 139 8.99 -2.78 -10.10
N CYS A 140 10.21 -2.28 -10.06
CA CYS A 140 11.19 -2.37 -11.14
C CYS A 140 12.53 -2.88 -10.60
N SER A 141 13.05 -3.96 -11.17
CA SER A 141 14.36 -4.48 -10.77
C SER A 141 15.49 -3.54 -11.23
N SER A 142 16.70 -3.77 -10.74
CA SER A 142 17.93 -3.11 -11.22
C SER A 142 18.14 -3.23 -12.74
N ASP A 143 17.60 -4.29 -13.34
CA ASP A 143 17.78 -4.62 -14.76
C ASP A 143 16.69 -3.98 -15.63
N GLY A 144 15.75 -3.25 -15.02
CA GLY A 144 14.64 -2.59 -15.72
C GLY A 144 13.41 -3.47 -15.92
N GLU A 145 13.36 -4.65 -15.29
CA GLU A 145 12.26 -5.59 -15.43
C GLU A 145 11.11 -5.28 -14.45
N ILE A 146 9.88 -5.51 -14.89
CA ILE A 146 8.71 -5.46 -13.99
C ILE A 146 8.77 -6.68 -13.07
N THR A 147 8.74 -6.43 -11.77
CA THR A 147 8.68 -7.49 -10.76
C THR A 147 7.46 -7.34 -9.88
N THR A 148 6.96 -8.45 -9.36
CA THR A 148 5.93 -8.42 -8.32
C THR A 148 6.46 -8.87 -6.97
N LEU A 149 5.84 -8.34 -5.92
CA LEU A 149 6.27 -8.52 -4.54
C LEU A 149 5.65 -9.76 -3.89
N GLY A 150 4.78 -10.51 -4.58
CA GLY A 150 4.07 -11.63 -3.97
C GLY A 150 3.04 -11.21 -2.92
N ARG A 151 2.68 -12.13 -2.01
CA ARG A 151 1.61 -11.91 -1.02
C ARG A 151 1.92 -10.72 -0.11
N GLY A 152 0.91 -9.89 0.11
CA GLY A 152 1.04 -8.66 0.90
C GLY A 152 1.79 -7.53 0.19
N GLY A 153 2.08 -7.67 -1.11
CA GLY A 153 2.87 -6.70 -1.87
C GLY A 153 2.30 -5.27 -1.85
N SER A 154 0.98 -5.09 -2.03
CA SER A 154 0.35 -3.76 -1.99
C SER A 154 0.42 -3.11 -0.62
N ASP A 155 0.33 -3.89 0.46
CA ASP A 155 0.47 -3.37 1.82
C ASP A 155 1.93 -2.93 2.06
N THR A 156 2.89 -3.74 1.63
CA THR A 156 4.33 -3.45 1.74
C THR A 156 4.73 -2.24 0.89
N SER A 157 4.16 -2.09 -0.32
CA SER A 157 4.36 -0.93 -1.19
C SER A 157 3.94 0.37 -0.51
N ALA A 158 2.79 0.37 0.19
CA ALA A 158 2.31 1.53 0.92
C ALA A 158 3.27 1.92 2.05
N VAL A 159 3.80 0.94 2.78
CA VAL A 159 4.80 1.17 3.85
C VAL A 159 6.08 1.76 3.29
N ALA A 160 6.68 1.14 2.28
CA ALA A 160 7.92 1.62 1.68
C ALA A 160 7.78 3.05 1.14
N LEU A 161 6.66 3.36 0.48
CA LEU A 161 6.38 4.69 -0.05
C LEU A 161 6.13 5.72 1.05
N GLY A 162 5.40 5.37 2.11
CA GLY A 162 5.18 6.26 3.24
C GLY A 162 6.46 6.60 3.99
N VAL A 163 7.37 5.62 4.14
CA VAL A 163 8.70 5.83 4.72
C VAL A 163 9.50 6.81 3.86
N ALA A 164 9.60 6.55 2.55
CA ALA A 164 10.37 7.37 1.61
C ALA A 164 9.84 8.79 1.40
N LEU A 165 8.59 9.07 1.81
CA LEU A 165 7.95 10.38 1.72
C LEU A 165 7.81 11.07 3.08
N ASP A 166 8.39 10.51 4.13
CA ASP A 166 8.24 11.03 5.49
C ASP A 166 6.78 11.28 5.90
N ALA A 167 5.90 10.35 5.51
CA ALA A 167 4.49 10.38 5.84
C ALA A 167 4.29 10.40 7.37
N GLU A 168 3.24 11.10 7.80
CA GLU A 168 2.84 11.15 9.21
C GLU A 168 2.38 9.78 9.69
N LYS A 169 1.65 9.07 8.84
CA LYS A 169 1.19 7.70 9.04
C LYS A 169 0.68 7.09 7.73
N ILE A 170 0.31 5.82 7.81
CA ILE A 170 -0.27 5.06 6.70
C ILE A 170 -1.62 4.51 7.13
N GLU A 171 -2.68 4.88 6.41
CA GLU A 171 -4.03 4.41 6.66
C GLU A 171 -4.37 3.23 5.74
N PHE A 172 -4.68 2.07 6.32
CA PHE A 172 -5.16 0.89 5.62
C PHE A 172 -6.68 0.83 5.70
N TYR A 173 -7.33 1.00 4.54
CA TYR A 173 -8.76 0.93 4.38
C TYR A 173 -9.20 -0.51 4.09
N LYS A 174 -9.97 -1.08 5.00
CA LYS A 174 -10.42 -2.48 5.02
C LYS A 174 -11.94 -2.57 5.19
N ASP A 175 -12.50 -3.77 5.02
CA ASP A 175 -13.94 -4.07 5.19
C ASP A 175 -14.33 -4.28 6.67
N VAL A 176 -13.40 -4.07 7.59
CA VAL A 176 -13.55 -4.14 9.05
C VAL A 176 -13.24 -2.78 9.69
N GLU A 177 -13.75 -2.53 10.89
CA GLU A 177 -13.57 -1.25 11.61
C GLU A 177 -12.13 -1.00 12.05
N GLY A 178 -11.39 -2.06 12.35
CA GLY A 178 -10.00 -2.05 12.75
C GLY A 178 -9.51 -3.48 12.97
N VAL A 179 -8.59 -3.66 13.91
CA VAL A 179 -8.06 -4.97 14.32
C VAL A 179 -8.84 -5.45 15.54
N TYR A 180 -9.33 -6.69 15.46
CA TYR A 180 -10.06 -7.35 16.55
C TYR A 180 -9.18 -8.41 17.24
N SER A 181 -9.51 -8.75 18.48
CA SER A 181 -8.84 -9.81 19.26
C SER A 181 -8.97 -11.20 18.64
N SER A 182 -10.02 -11.42 17.85
CA SER A 182 -10.35 -12.66 17.14
C SER A 182 -11.14 -12.30 15.87
N ASP A 183 -11.50 -13.27 15.03
CA ASP A 183 -12.34 -13.00 13.85
C ASP A 183 -13.78 -12.65 14.31
N PRO A 184 -14.25 -11.40 14.17
CA PRO A 184 -15.56 -10.97 14.69
C PRO A 184 -16.73 -11.64 13.95
N LYS A 185 -16.50 -12.24 12.77
CA LYS A 185 -17.51 -13.02 12.05
C LYS A 185 -17.73 -14.40 12.67
N LYS A 186 -16.76 -14.90 13.44
CA LYS A 186 -16.79 -16.23 14.09
C LYS A 186 -16.99 -16.12 15.60
N ASP A 187 -16.53 -15.05 16.21
CA ASP A 187 -16.57 -14.81 17.65
C ASP A 187 -17.24 -13.46 17.94
N SER A 188 -18.46 -13.49 18.46
CA SER A 188 -19.21 -12.29 18.82
C SER A 188 -18.68 -11.58 20.07
N SER A 189 -17.79 -12.22 20.84
CA SER A 189 -17.13 -11.61 22.00
C SER A 189 -15.85 -10.85 21.64
N SER A 190 -15.51 -10.80 20.35
CA SER A 190 -14.31 -10.14 19.87
C SER A 190 -14.29 -8.65 20.17
N VAL A 191 -13.15 -8.15 20.64
CA VAL A 191 -12.96 -6.76 21.05
C VAL A 191 -12.14 -6.03 20.01
N LEU A 192 -12.59 -4.84 19.61
CA LEU A 192 -11.85 -3.93 18.74
C LEU A 192 -10.71 -3.27 19.53
N PHE A 193 -9.48 -3.36 19.03
CA PHE A 193 -8.35 -2.64 19.62
C PHE A 193 -8.33 -1.19 19.16
N GLU A 194 -8.11 -0.26 20.08
CA GLU A 194 -7.85 1.15 19.75
C GLU A 194 -6.39 1.35 19.32
N GLU A 195 -5.46 0.70 20.04
CA GLU A 195 -4.02 0.78 19.80
C GLU A 195 -3.36 -0.59 19.97
N LEU A 196 -2.29 -0.84 19.21
CA LEU A 196 -1.44 -2.02 19.28
C LEU A 196 0.03 -1.62 19.09
N THR A 197 0.94 -2.37 19.70
CA THR A 197 2.36 -2.33 19.30
C THR A 197 2.60 -3.14 18.02
N TYR A 198 3.74 -2.93 17.36
CA TYR A 198 4.11 -3.73 16.20
C TYR A 198 4.26 -5.22 16.55
N GLU A 199 4.79 -5.54 17.74
CA GLU A 199 4.94 -6.91 18.23
C GLU A 199 3.57 -7.57 18.40
N GLN A 200 2.63 -6.89 19.06
CA GLN A 200 1.26 -7.39 19.23
C GLN A 200 0.57 -7.62 17.88
N ALA A 201 0.77 -6.71 16.92
CA ALA A 201 0.26 -6.87 15.57
C ALA A 201 0.87 -8.09 14.85
N LEU A 202 2.16 -8.36 15.03
CA LEU A 202 2.84 -9.53 14.46
C LEU A 202 2.41 -10.85 15.13
N ASP A 203 2.17 -10.84 16.43
CA ASP A 203 1.63 -11.99 17.17
C ASP A 203 0.23 -12.35 16.66
N LEU A 204 -0.64 -11.36 16.49
CA LEU A 204 -1.97 -11.53 15.89
C LEU A 204 -1.88 -12.04 14.44
N ALA A 205 -0.90 -11.57 13.67
CA ALA A 205 -0.70 -12.01 12.29
C ALA A 205 -0.27 -13.48 12.22
N SER A 206 0.55 -13.93 13.17
CA SER A 206 0.96 -15.32 13.31
C SER A 206 -0.21 -16.23 13.72
N ALA A 207 -1.20 -15.69 14.44
CA ALA A 207 -2.45 -16.38 14.78
C ALA A 207 -3.47 -16.44 13.63
N GLY A 208 -3.22 -15.77 12.50
CA GLY A 208 -4.06 -15.80 11.30
C GLY A 208 -5.33 -14.93 11.36
N THR A 209 -5.49 -14.11 12.39
CA THR A 209 -6.66 -13.22 12.57
C THR A 209 -6.40 -11.80 12.07
N PHE A 210 -5.18 -11.50 11.64
CA PHE A 210 -4.74 -10.14 11.33
C PHE A 210 -5.01 -9.73 9.89
N VAL A 211 -5.41 -8.47 9.73
CA VAL A 211 -5.90 -7.91 8.46
C VAL A 211 -4.80 -7.33 7.57
N LEU A 212 -3.59 -7.12 8.10
CA LEU A 212 -2.42 -6.70 7.31
C LEU A 212 -1.46 -7.87 7.16
N HIS A 213 -0.71 -7.88 6.06
CA HIS A 213 0.31 -8.90 5.87
C HIS A 213 1.53 -8.65 6.80
N PRO A 214 2.08 -9.67 7.51
CA PRO A 214 3.18 -9.46 8.46
C PRO A 214 4.37 -8.69 7.89
N ARG A 215 4.68 -8.95 6.61
CA ARG A 215 5.75 -8.29 5.85
C ARG A 215 5.72 -6.75 5.93
N CYS A 216 4.54 -6.14 5.82
CA CYS A 216 4.45 -4.68 5.90
C CYS A 216 4.60 -4.15 7.33
N VAL A 217 4.17 -4.92 8.33
CA VAL A 217 4.31 -4.58 9.76
C VAL A 217 5.78 -4.61 10.17
N VAL A 218 6.54 -5.62 9.74
CA VAL A 218 8.00 -5.69 9.95
C VAL A 218 8.69 -4.47 9.35
N LEU A 219 8.34 -4.10 8.11
CA LEU A 219 8.93 -2.91 7.47
C LEU A 219 8.55 -1.62 8.21
N ALA A 220 7.32 -1.54 8.72
CA ALA A 220 6.86 -0.39 9.50
C ALA A 220 7.61 -0.28 10.84
N GLN A 221 7.78 -1.40 11.53
CA GLN A 221 8.52 -1.50 12.80
C GLN A 221 9.98 -1.03 12.62
N LYS A 222 10.68 -1.51 11.58
CA LYS A 222 12.06 -1.09 11.25
C LYS A 222 12.22 0.43 11.09
N ASN A 223 11.15 1.14 10.73
CA ASN A 223 11.17 2.58 10.46
C ASN A 223 10.32 3.41 11.44
N ALA A 224 9.83 2.80 12.53
CA ALA A 224 8.85 3.38 13.44
C ALA A 224 7.70 4.12 12.70
N MET A 225 7.20 3.54 11.60
CA MET A 225 6.16 4.13 10.75
C MET A 225 4.76 3.80 11.27
N PRO A 226 3.98 4.79 11.78
CA PRO A 226 2.66 4.51 12.33
C PRO A 226 1.70 4.00 11.26
N LEU A 227 1.01 2.90 11.56
CA LEU A 227 -0.04 2.34 10.72
C LEU A 227 -1.40 2.57 11.38
N GLN A 228 -2.44 2.72 10.58
CA GLN A 228 -3.81 2.81 11.08
C GLN A 228 -4.73 1.95 10.23
N VAL A 229 -5.35 0.94 10.83
CA VAL A 229 -6.37 0.11 10.18
C VAL A 229 -7.72 0.74 10.41
N ARG A 230 -8.49 0.97 9.34
CA ARG A 230 -9.81 1.60 9.43
C ARG A 230 -10.75 1.08 8.35
N SER A 231 -12.05 1.24 8.58
CA SER A 231 -13.06 0.85 7.60
C SER A 231 -13.17 1.85 6.45
N PHE A 232 -13.39 1.36 5.22
CA PHE A 232 -13.89 2.22 4.14
C PHE A 232 -15.41 2.38 4.14
N HIS A 233 -16.15 1.55 4.89
CA HIS A 233 -17.61 1.65 5.04
C HIS A 233 -18.02 2.58 6.18
N CYS A 234 -17.37 2.47 7.34
CA CYS A 234 -17.70 3.24 8.54
C CYS A 234 -16.58 4.22 8.88
N LEU A 235 -16.77 5.50 8.56
CA LEU A 235 -15.76 6.54 8.75
C LEU A 235 -15.82 7.23 10.12
N THR A 236 -16.83 6.93 10.93
CA THR A 236 -17.01 7.52 12.27
C THR A 236 -16.06 6.90 13.30
N HIS A 237 -15.68 5.63 13.13
CA HIS A 237 -14.70 4.98 13.99
C HIS A 237 -13.27 5.35 13.58
N SER A 238 -12.43 5.61 14.58
CA SER A 238 -11.01 5.87 14.33
C SER A 238 -10.28 4.64 13.80
N GLY A 239 -10.77 3.45 14.09
CA GLY A 239 -10.07 2.18 13.83
C GLY A 239 -8.90 1.98 14.79
N THR A 240 -7.95 1.14 14.41
CA THR A 240 -6.83 0.73 15.28
C THR A 240 -5.53 1.39 14.83
N MET A 241 -4.83 2.05 15.76
CA MET A 241 -3.46 2.52 15.54
C MET A 241 -2.46 1.41 15.86
N ILE A 242 -1.41 1.28 15.04
CA ILE A 242 -0.28 0.39 15.30
C ILE A 242 0.99 1.23 15.28
N CYS A 243 1.66 1.36 16.41
CA CYS A 243 2.84 2.19 16.57
C CYS A 243 3.72 1.75 17.74
N SER A 244 4.93 2.31 17.84
CA SER A 244 5.77 2.23 19.04
C SER A 244 5.82 3.59 19.74
N SER A 245 6.33 3.60 20.97
CA SER A 245 6.64 4.84 21.70
C SER A 245 7.93 5.53 21.21
N GLU A 246 8.70 4.86 20.36
CA GLU A 246 9.97 5.37 19.83
C GLU A 246 9.76 6.52 18.85
N GLN A 247 10.66 7.50 18.89
CA GLN A 247 10.63 8.61 17.94
C GLN A 247 11.20 8.16 16.60
N ARG A 248 10.42 8.39 15.54
CA ARG A 248 10.85 8.11 14.17
C ARG A 248 12.00 9.03 13.74
N GLU A 249 13.13 8.44 13.38
CA GLU A 249 14.24 9.16 12.73
C GLU A 249 13.90 9.44 11.27
N ARG A 250 13.67 10.71 10.93
CA ARG A 250 13.37 11.12 9.56
C ARG A 250 14.65 11.24 8.74
N GLY A 251 14.58 10.85 7.47
CA GLY A 251 15.69 10.94 6.53
C GLY A 251 16.70 9.79 6.59
N GLN A 252 16.44 8.76 7.39
CA GLN A 252 17.13 7.47 7.35
C GLN A 252 16.09 6.36 7.17
N TYR A 253 16.22 5.54 6.13
CA TYR A 253 15.18 4.61 5.71
C TYR A 253 15.73 3.19 5.56
N PHE A 254 15.06 2.25 6.24
CA PHE A 254 15.25 0.82 6.04
C PHE A 254 14.21 0.29 5.05
N TYR A 255 14.65 -0.53 4.09
CA TYR A 255 13.75 -1.31 3.24
C TYR A 255 13.78 -2.79 3.65
N GLU A 256 13.29 -3.67 2.78
CA GLU A 256 13.17 -5.09 3.11
C GLU A 256 14.53 -5.75 3.16
N GLU A 257 15.33 -5.47 2.13
CA GLU A 257 16.72 -5.87 1.98
C GLU A 257 17.56 -4.65 1.61
N GLY A 258 18.87 -4.72 1.86
CA GLY A 258 19.82 -3.68 1.51
C GLY A 258 20.25 -2.80 2.70
N PRO A 259 21.13 -1.83 2.42
CA PRO A 259 21.71 -0.96 3.45
C PRO A 259 20.70 0.11 3.92
N LEU A 260 21.14 0.96 4.85
CA LEU A 260 20.40 2.15 5.27
C LEU A 260 20.48 3.23 4.17
N PHE A 261 19.37 3.91 3.90
CA PHE A 261 19.30 4.97 2.88
C PHE A 261 19.01 6.34 3.50
N SER A 262 19.56 7.40 2.89
CA SER A 262 19.25 8.79 3.20
C SER A 262 17.93 9.25 2.56
N SER A 263 17.47 10.44 2.92
CA SER A 263 16.35 11.13 2.24
C SER A 263 16.59 11.43 0.76
N SER A 264 17.85 11.53 0.33
CA SER A 264 18.22 11.68 -1.09
C SER A 264 18.18 10.36 -1.87
N GLY A 265 17.98 9.23 -1.19
CA GLY A 265 18.03 7.89 -1.81
C GLY A 265 19.45 7.36 -2.02
N GLU A 266 20.42 7.91 -1.28
CA GLU A 266 21.82 7.48 -1.26
C GLU A 266 22.07 6.52 -0.09
N ILE A 267 23.06 5.63 -0.23
CA ILE A 267 23.43 4.68 0.83
C ILE A 267 24.22 5.42 1.91
N LEU A 268 23.84 5.22 3.18
CA LEU A 268 24.52 5.76 4.37
C LEU A 268 25.56 4.77 4.93
#